data_AF-A0A959IEY0-F1
#
_entry.id   AF-A0A959IEY0-F1
#
_cell.length_a   1.000
_cell.length_b   1.000
_cell.length_c   1.000
_cell.angle_alpha   90.00
_cell.angle_beta   90.00
_cell.angle_gamma   90.00
#
_symmetry.space_group_name_H-M   'P 1'
#
loop_
_entity.id
_entity.type
_entity.pdbx_description
1 polymer ?
#
loop_
_entity_poly.entity_id
_entity_poly.type
_entity_poly.pdbx_seq_one_letter_code
_entity_poly.pdbx_strand_id
1 'polypeptide(L)'
;NAIYAAYPDLYTKGADPLNFNQDGIFADGYALQLATLEPNNDTGGYDSYLEVAIQGSGVATGLAKLEPETGGQFKLYPNYPNPFASATTIPFSLTNAAQVKMELYDLNARKVLELLDAELMPGEHKVVLNRFQNGAALPA
;
A
#
# COMPACT_ATOMS: atom_id res chain seq x y z
N ASN A 1 35.48 -21.60 7.95
CA ASN A 1 34.12 -21.09 8.22
C ASN A 1 33.14 -22.26 8.10
N ALA A 2 32.41 -22.61 9.18
CA ALA A 2 31.73 -23.90 9.34
C ALA A 2 30.62 -24.17 8.32
N ILE A 3 30.01 -23.13 7.74
CA ILE A 3 28.96 -23.24 6.72
C ILE A 3 29.52 -23.75 5.38
N TYR A 4 30.76 -23.36 5.01
CA TYR A 4 31.42 -23.82 3.78
C TYR A 4 31.74 -25.31 3.79
N ALA A 5 32.08 -25.86 4.97
CA ALA A 5 32.40 -27.28 5.11
C ALA A 5 31.16 -28.19 5.03
N ALA A 6 29.97 -27.64 5.32
CA ALA A 6 28.73 -28.41 5.35
C ALA A 6 28.10 -28.61 3.95
N TYR A 7 28.43 -27.77 2.96
CA TYR A 7 27.83 -27.82 1.61
C TYR A 7 28.85 -27.54 0.48
N PRO A 8 29.90 -28.37 0.35
CA PRO A 8 31.01 -28.13 -0.59
C PRO A 8 30.64 -28.19 -2.08
N ASP A 9 29.46 -28.73 -2.40
CA ASP A 9 28.97 -28.92 -3.78
C ASP A 9 28.12 -27.76 -4.28
N LEU A 10 27.67 -26.87 -3.38
CA LEU A 10 26.81 -25.72 -3.70
C LEU A 10 27.59 -24.44 -4.02
N TYR A 11 28.91 -24.45 -3.87
CA TYR A 11 29.77 -23.30 -4.12
C TYR A 11 30.68 -23.56 -5.32
N THR A 12 30.67 -22.62 -6.26
CA THR A 12 31.64 -22.54 -7.36
C THR A 12 33.03 -22.33 -6.75
N LYS A 13 33.88 -23.35 -6.84
CA LYS A 13 35.19 -23.38 -6.17
C LYS A 13 36.19 -22.45 -6.87
N GLY A 14 36.17 -21.18 -6.51
CA GLY A 14 37.32 -20.31 -6.70
C GLY A 14 38.44 -20.70 -5.73
N ALA A 15 39.64 -20.92 -6.23
CA ALA A 15 40.81 -21.09 -5.37
C ALA A 15 41.27 -19.71 -4.86
N ASP A 16 41.21 -19.50 -3.54
CA ASP A 16 41.88 -18.36 -2.90
C ASP A 16 43.41 -18.60 -2.93
N PRO A 17 44.28 -17.68 -3.40
CA PRO A 17 44.08 -16.25 -3.66
C PRO A 17 44.14 -15.86 -5.14
N LEU A 18 43.41 -16.55 -6.01
CA LEU A 18 43.38 -16.21 -7.43
C LEU A 18 42.51 -14.97 -7.67
N ASN A 19 42.91 -14.16 -8.66
CA ASN A 19 42.12 -13.01 -9.08
C ASN A 19 40.87 -13.46 -9.86
N PHE A 20 39.90 -12.55 -10.02
CA PHE A 20 38.62 -12.78 -10.71
C PHE A 20 38.74 -13.37 -12.12
N ASN A 21 39.85 -13.11 -12.84
CA ASN A 21 40.07 -13.65 -14.18
C ASN A 21 40.67 -15.08 -14.17
N GLN A 22 41.09 -15.56 -13.01
CA GLN A 22 41.86 -16.80 -12.82
C GLN A 22 41.22 -17.76 -11.81
N ASP A 23 40.20 -17.33 -11.07
CA ASP A 23 39.55 -18.13 -10.04
C ASP A 23 38.63 -19.23 -10.60
N GLY A 24 38.24 -19.16 -11.87
CA GLY A 24 37.42 -20.16 -12.54
C GLY A 24 35.95 -20.20 -12.10
N ILE A 25 35.49 -19.23 -11.31
CA ILE A 25 34.10 -19.16 -10.79
C ILE A 25 33.05 -19.04 -11.92
N PHE A 26 33.45 -18.58 -13.11
CA PHE A 26 32.60 -18.46 -14.30
C PHE A 26 33.10 -19.29 -15.50
N ALA A 27 33.93 -20.31 -15.26
CA ALA A 27 34.52 -21.11 -16.34
C ALA A 27 33.49 -21.96 -17.12
N ASP A 28 32.35 -22.25 -16.50
CA ASP A 28 31.19 -22.91 -17.10
C ASP A 28 30.23 -21.93 -17.81
N GLY A 29 30.57 -20.63 -17.83
CA GLY A 29 29.81 -19.57 -18.47
C GLY A 29 28.58 -19.13 -17.66
N TYR A 30 27.83 -18.17 -18.18
CA TYR A 30 26.71 -17.54 -17.47
C TYR A 30 25.36 -18.25 -17.66
N ALA A 31 25.37 -19.47 -18.21
CA ALA A 31 24.16 -20.16 -18.66
C ALA A 31 23.18 -20.48 -17.52
N LEU A 32 23.66 -20.66 -16.29
CA LEU A 32 22.87 -20.96 -15.10
C LEU A 32 22.84 -19.81 -14.09
N GLN A 33 23.26 -18.61 -14.50
CA GLN A 33 23.31 -17.46 -13.63
C GLN A 33 21.89 -16.94 -13.34
N LEU A 34 21.43 -17.10 -12.10
CA LEU A 34 20.12 -16.63 -11.64
C LEU A 34 20.07 -15.12 -11.38
N ALA A 35 21.23 -14.51 -11.15
CA ALA A 35 21.39 -13.10 -10.83
C ALA A 35 22.68 -12.56 -11.43
N THR A 36 22.63 -11.37 -12.01
CA THR A 36 23.83 -10.70 -12.51
C THR A 36 24.83 -10.50 -11.37
N LEU A 37 26.09 -10.82 -11.64
CA LEU A 37 27.21 -10.60 -10.72
C LEU A 37 28.11 -9.54 -11.36
N GLU A 38 28.24 -8.41 -10.69
CA GLU A 38 29.08 -7.31 -11.14
C GLU A 38 30.29 -7.17 -10.21
N PRO A 39 31.53 -7.15 -10.73
CA PRO A 39 32.71 -7.02 -9.88
C PRO A 39 32.72 -5.68 -9.16
N ASN A 40 32.90 -5.72 -7.83
CA ASN A 40 33.00 -4.54 -6.98
C ASN A 40 34.48 -4.24 -6.70
N ASN A 41 35.01 -3.24 -7.40
CA ASN A 41 36.43 -2.87 -7.34
C ASN A 41 36.85 -2.21 -6.01
N ASP A 42 35.91 -1.70 -5.23
CA ASP A 42 36.19 -1.04 -3.95
C ASP A 42 36.38 -2.05 -2.81
N THR A 43 35.66 -3.16 -2.88
CA THR A 43 35.68 -4.23 -1.86
C THR A 43 36.47 -5.46 -2.29
N GLY A 44 36.80 -5.58 -3.58
CA GLY A 44 37.45 -6.77 -4.16
C GLY A 44 36.53 -7.99 -4.25
N GLY A 45 35.21 -7.79 -4.14
CA GLY A 45 34.18 -8.82 -4.21
C GLY A 45 33.28 -8.69 -5.44
N TYR A 46 32.08 -9.26 -5.35
CA TYR A 46 31.04 -9.15 -6.38
C TYR A 46 29.73 -8.66 -5.76
N ASP A 47 29.06 -7.73 -6.42
CA ASP A 47 27.70 -7.34 -6.12
C ASP A 47 26.74 -8.22 -6.94
N SER A 48 25.65 -8.68 -6.30
CA SER A 48 24.60 -9.45 -6.98
C SER A 48 23.23 -8.87 -6.72
N TYR A 49 22.43 -8.79 -7.79
CA TYR A 49 21.03 -8.39 -7.73
C TYR A 49 20.15 -9.55 -8.21
N LEU A 50 19.36 -10.12 -7.30
CA LEU A 50 18.34 -11.12 -7.60
C LEU A 50 16.95 -10.52 -7.32
N GLU A 51 16.12 -10.42 -8.36
CA GLU A 51 14.71 -10.06 -8.20
C GLU A 51 13.86 -11.34 -8.23
N VAL A 52 13.10 -11.59 -7.16
CA VAL A 52 12.20 -12.74 -7.06
C VAL A 52 10.76 -12.25 -7.01
N ALA A 53 10.02 -12.48 -8.09
CA ALA A 53 8.57 -12.27 -8.12
C ALA A 53 7.84 -13.56 -7.74
N ILE A 54 7.07 -13.53 -6.65
CA ILE A 54 6.23 -14.67 -6.23
C ILE A 54 4.79 -14.39 -6.65
N GLN A 55 4.26 -15.17 -7.60
CA GLN A 55 2.84 -15.11 -7.96
C GLN A 55 2.03 -15.99 -6.99
N GLY A 56 1.55 -15.38 -5.91
CA GLY A 56 0.67 -16.03 -4.94
C GLY A 56 -0.79 -15.70 -5.18
N SER A 57 -1.65 -16.70 -5.34
CA SER A 57 -3.10 -16.53 -5.23
C SER A 57 -3.48 -16.54 -3.74
N GLY A 58 -3.60 -15.36 -3.13
CA GLY A 58 -4.33 -15.19 -1.87
C GLY A 58 -3.50 -15.02 -0.60
N VAL A 59 -2.65 -14.00 -0.51
CA VAL A 59 -2.39 -13.30 0.76
C VAL A 59 -2.18 -11.81 0.48
N ALA A 60 -3.13 -10.99 0.91
CA ALA A 60 -3.06 -9.53 0.89
C ALA A 60 -2.14 -9.01 2.01
N THR A 61 -0.84 -9.31 1.93
CA THR A 61 0.18 -8.71 2.80
C THR A 61 1.39 -8.29 1.97
N GLY A 62 1.18 -7.24 1.19
CA GLY A 62 2.20 -6.47 0.49
C GLY A 62 1.54 -5.15 0.13
N LEU A 63 2.20 -4.03 0.41
CA LEU A 63 1.69 -2.65 0.32
C LEU A 63 1.07 -2.35 -1.06
N ALA A 64 -0.18 -2.79 -1.27
CA ALA A 64 -1.07 -2.10 -2.14
C ALA A 64 -1.25 -0.75 -1.46
N LYS A 65 -0.66 0.29 -2.06
CA LYS A 65 -1.29 1.60 -2.02
C LYS A 65 -2.76 1.28 -2.32
N LEU A 66 -3.64 1.36 -1.31
CA LEU A 66 -5.05 1.51 -1.63
C LEU A 66 -5.02 2.67 -2.61
N GLU A 67 -5.36 2.41 -3.87
CA GLU A 67 -5.83 3.48 -4.74
C GLU A 67 -6.73 4.32 -3.84
N PRO A 68 -6.46 5.63 -3.66
CA PRO A 68 -7.22 6.43 -2.71
C PRO A 68 -8.67 6.11 -3.00
N GLU A 69 -9.43 5.69 -1.99
CA GLU A 69 -10.75 5.05 -2.12
C GLU A 69 -11.78 5.86 -2.94
N THR A 70 -11.39 7.06 -3.35
CA THR A 70 -12.10 8.07 -4.11
C THR A 70 -11.53 8.38 -5.50
N GLY A 71 -10.45 7.71 -5.94
CA GLY A 71 -9.73 8.04 -7.18
C GLY A 71 -9.19 9.47 -7.23
N GLY A 72 -9.01 10.12 -6.06
CA GLY A 72 -8.68 11.55 -5.96
C GLY A 72 -9.79 12.50 -6.42
N GLN A 73 -11.01 12.00 -6.62
CA GLN A 73 -12.15 12.81 -7.07
C GLN A 73 -12.81 13.58 -5.93
N PHE A 74 -12.72 13.05 -4.71
CA PHE A 74 -13.18 13.72 -3.51
C PHE A 74 -12.34 13.30 -2.29
N LYS A 75 -12.44 14.08 -1.21
CA LYS A 75 -11.84 13.75 0.08
C LYS A 75 -12.86 13.98 1.18
N LEU A 76 -13.12 12.95 1.98
CA LEU A 76 -13.94 13.05 3.18
C LEU A 76 -13.03 13.31 4.38
N TYR A 77 -13.37 14.30 5.20
CA TYR A 77 -12.62 14.61 6.42
C TYR A 77 -13.36 14.08 7.66
N PRO A 78 -12.64 13.88 8.78
CA PRO A 78 -13.28 13.51 10.04
C PRO A 78 -14.34 14.53 10.45
N ASN A 79 -15.44 14.03 10.99
CA ASN A 79 -16.48 14.88 11.53
C ASN A 79 -15.98 15.60 12.79
N TYR A 80 -16.38 16.85 12.99
CA TYR A 80 -16.02 17.61 14.17
C TYR A 80 -17.23 18.35 14.77
N PRO A 81 -17.40 18.28 16.11
CA PRO A 81 -16.64 17.45 17.06
C PRO A 81 -16.94 15.94 16.91
N ASN A 82 -15.98 15.09 17.27
CA ASN A 82 -16.17 13.65 17.48
C ASN A 82 -15.42 13.23 18.76
N PRO A 83 -16.10 12.79 19.83
CA PRO A 83 -17.56 12.60 19.96
C PRO A 83 -18.35 13.91 19.92
N PHE A 84 -19.62 13.87 19.51
CA PHE A 84 -20.52 15.03 19.47
C PHE A 84 -21.68 14.91 20.45
N ALA A 85 -22.10 16.04 21.03
CA ALA A 85 -23.24 16.09 21.96
C ALA A 85 -24.59 16.20 21.21
N SER A 86 -24.72 17.23 20.38
CA SER A 86 -26.00 17.60 19.74
C SER A 86 -25.90 17.65 18.22
N ALA A 87 -24.77 18.11 17.70
CA ALA A 87 -24.51 18.19 16.27
C ALA A 87 -23.01 18.01 15.98
N THR A 88 -22.70 17.54 14.78
CA THR A 88 -21.34 17.44 14.24
C THR A 88 -21.31 17.92 12.80
N THR A 89 -20.17 18.45 12.37
CA THR A 89 -19.95 18.89 10.98
C THR A 89 -19.11 17.86 10.26
N ILE A 90 -19.55 17.43 9.08
CA ILE A 90 -18.84 16.49 8.21
C ILE A 90 -18.27 17.30 7.03
N PRO A 91 -16.96 17.58 7.00
CA PRO A 91 -16.33 18.30 5.91
C PRO A 91 -15.95 17.34 4.78
N PHE A 92 -16.06 17.78 3.54
CA PHE A 92 -15.55 17.06 2.38
C PHE A 92 -15.16 18.02 1.27
N SER A 93 -14.25 17.60 0.40
CA SER A 93 -13.88 18.36 -0.79
C SER A 93 -14.11 17.57 -2.06
N LEU A 94 -14.48 18.28 -3.12
CA LEU A 94 -14.70 17.72 -4.45
C LEU A 94 -13.68 18.31 -5.42
N THR A 95 -13.04 17.44 -6.22
CA THR A 95 -12.11 17.84 -7.28
C THR A 95 -12.86 18.27 -8.55
N ASN A 96 -14.01 17.65 -8.83
CA ASN A 96 -14.86 17.92 -9.99
C ASN A 96 -16.33 18.09 -9.57
N ALA A 97 -17.13 18.73 -10.42
CA ALA A 97 -18.57 18.82 -10.19
C ALA A 97 -19.19 17.42 -10.24
N ALA A 98 -20.04 17.08 -9.26
CA ALA A 98 -20.65 15.77 -9.15
C ALA A 98 -21.97 15.81 -8.38
N GLN A 99 -22.85 14.84 -8.63
CA GLN A 99 -23.96 14.52 -7.73
C GLN A 99 -23.39 13.90 -6.45
N VAL A 100 -23.61 14.53 -5.31
CA VAL A 100 -23.15 14.05 -4.01
C VAL A 100 -24.35 13.54 -3.22
N LYS A 101 -24.28 12.28 -2.80
CA LYS A 101 -25.23 11.65 -1.92
C LYS A 101 -24.58 11.23 -0.61
N MET A 102 -25.09 11.72 0.52
CA MET A 102 -24.61 11.38 1.85
C MET A 102 -25.73 10.73 2.65
N GLU A 103 -25.53 9.47 3.02
CA GLU A 103 -26.51 8.66 3.76
C GLU A 103 -25.89 8.13 5.05
N LEU A 104 -26.66 8.14 6.13
CA LEU A 104 -26.30 7.61 7.43
C LEU A 104 -26.92 6.22 7.61
N TYR A 105 -26.11 5.25 8.01
CA TYR A 105 -26.52 3.87 8.26
C TYR A 105 -26.21 3.46 9.70
N ASP A 106 -27.03 2.58 10.27
CA ASP A 106 -26.75 1.94 11.56
C ASP A 106 -25.84 0.71 11.42
N LEU A 107 -25.43 0.12 12.54
CA LEU A 107 -24.57 -1.08 12.56
C LEU A 107 -25.21 -2.32 11.90
N ASN A 108 -26.53 -2.30 11.69
CA ASN A 108 -27.27 -3.34 10.98
C ASN A 108 -27.46 -3.01 9.49
N ALA A 109 -26.72 -2.04 8.96
CA ALA A 109 -26.81 -1.55 7.58
C ALA A 109 -28.20 -1.01 7.21
N ARG A 110 -28.99 -0.56 8.18
CA ARG A 110 -30.27 0.10 7.91
C ARG A 110 -30.03 1.58 7.69
N LYS A 111 -30.56 2.13 6.60
CA LYS A 111 -30.55 3.57 6.32
C LYS A 111 -31.33 4.29 7.42
N VAL A 112 -30.65 5.16 8.14
CA VAL A 112 -31.20 6.00 9.21
C VAL A 112 -31.68 7.34 8.65
N LEU A 113 -30.85 7.97 7.81
CA LEU A 113 -31.12 9.31 7.30
C LEU A 113 -30.37 9.56 5.99
N GLU A 114 -30.94 10.39 5.12
CA GLU A 114 -30.25 11.01 3.99
C GLU A 114 -29.95 12.47 4.36
N LEU A 115 -28.67 12.85 4.32
CA LEU A 115 -28.20 14.17 4.75
C LEU A 115 -28.03 15.14 3.58
N LEU A 116 -27.74 14.62 2.39
CA LEU A 116 -27.47 15.40 1.19
C LEU A 116 -27.76 14.52 -0.03
N ASP A 117 -28.44 15.07 -1.02
CA ASP A 117 -28.55 14.51 -2.37
C ASP A 117 -28.67 15.69 -3.36
N ALA A 118 -27.52 16.18 -3.84
CA ALA A 118 -27.47 17.38 -4.68
C ALA A 118 -26.24 17.41 -5.60
N GLU A 119 -26.36 18.08 -6.74
CA GLU A 119 -25.21 18.45 -7.57
C GLU A 119 -24.41 19.57 -6.90
N LEU A 120 -23.12 19.33 -6.69
CA LEU A 120 -22.20 20.28 -6.09
C LEU A 120 -21.05 20.59 -7.04
N MET A 121 -20.62 21.86 -7.03
CA MET A 121 -19.44 22.32 -7.75
C MET A 121 -18.14 21.89 -7.04
N PRO A 122 -16.99 21.90 -7.73
CA PRO A 122 -15.69 21.66 -7.11
C PRO A 122 -15.44 22.60 -5.94
N GLY A 123 -14.77 22.11 -4.90
CA GLY A 123 -14.42 22.91 -3.72
C GLY A 123 -14.72 22.21 -2.39
N GLU A 124 -14.58 22.97 -1.31
CA GLU A 124 -14.81 22.53 0.07
C GLU A 124 -16.28 22.71 0.46
N HIS A 125 -16.87 21.66 1.01
CA HIS A 125 -18.27 21.57 1.42
C HIS A 125 -18.38 21.05 2.84
N LYS A 126 -19.50 21.37 3.50
CA LYS A 126 -19.77 20.97 4.88
C LYS A 126 -21.23 20.60 5.03
N VAL A 127 -21.48 19.44 5.62
CA VAL A 127 -22.82 18.98 5.99
C VAL A 127 -22.92 18.92 7.50
N VAL A 128 -24.00 19.48 8.05
CA VAL A 128 -24.26 19.46 9.50
C VAL A 128 -25.19 18.29 9.80
N LEU A 129 -24.72 17.38 10.65
CA LEU A 129 -25.50 16.28 11.20
C LEU A 129 -25.99 16.66 12.60
N ASN A 130 -27.31 16.74 12.78
CA ASN A 130 -27.94 16.94 14.08
C ASN A 130 -28.39 15.60 14.68
N ARG A 131 -28.23 15.42 16.00
CA ARG A 131 -28.72 14.26 16.77
C ARG A 131 -30.24 14.13 16.71
N PHE A 132 -30.93 15.25 16.56
CA PHE A 132 -32.38 15.34 16.49
C PHE A 132 -32.76 15.89 15.12
N GLN A 133 -33.39 15.06 14.30
CA GLN A 133 -33.94 15.45 13.01
C GLN A 133 -35.44 15.17 13.06
N ASN A 134 -36.28 16.17 12.78
CA ASN A 134 -37.75 16.08 12.83
C ASN A 134 -38.34 15.55 14.16
N GLY A 135 -37.72 15.87 15.30
CA GLY A 135 -38.24 15.49 16.62
C GLY A 135 -38.00 14.04 17.04
N ALA A 136 -37.38 13.22 16.18
CA ALA A 136 -36.91 11.88 16.51
C ALA A 136 -35.39 11.90 16.76
N ALA A 137 -34.96 11.26 17.86
CA ALA A 137 -33.55 11.06 18.13
C ALA A 137 -32.99 9.99 17.18
N LEU A 138 -31.79 10.21 16.63
CA LEU A 138 -31.03 9.12 16.02
C LEU A 138 -30.86 8.00 17.07
N PRO A 139 -31.02 6.72 16.67
CA PRO A 139 -30.85 5.60 17.59
C PRO A 139 -29.47 5.66 18.25
N ALA A 140 -29.45 5.38 19.57
CA ALA A 140 -28.25 5.38 20.39
C ALA A 140 -27.32 4.20 20.05
#